data_AF-A0A941KHG2-F1
#
_entry.id   AF-A0A941KHG2-F1
#
_cell.length_a   1.000
_cell.length_b   1.000
_cell.length_c   1.000
_cell.angle_alpha   90.00
_cell.angle_beta   90.00
_cell.angle_gamma   90.00
#
_symmetry.space_group_name_H-M   'P 1'
#
loop_
_entity.id
_entity.type
_entity.pdbx_description
1 polymer ?
#
loop_
_entity_poly.entity_id
_entity_poly.type
_entity_poly.pdbx_seq_one_letter_code
_entity_poly.pdbx_strand_id
1 'polypeptide(L)'
;MTYSQPPRRKRVNLTVREDILQDAKDLGLNASRAAEAGIEEAVREEKGRRWKEENREAIEAHNERIRREGLLLPPPWLDEI
;
A
#
# COMPACT_ATOMS: atom_id res chain seq x y z
N MET A 1 -24.93 5.15 -8.97
CA MET A 1 -23.46 5.32 -8.94
C MET A 1 -23.15 6.33 -7.85
N THR A 2 -22.67 5.85 -6.70
CA THR A 2 -22.43 6.70 -5.54
C THR A 2 -21.03 7.29 -5.67
N TYR A 3 -20.93 8.60 -5.90
CA TYR A 3 -19.64 9.29 -5.90
C TYR A 3 -19.14 9.33 -4.46
N SER A 4 -18.11 8.53 -4.17
CA SER A 4 -17.43 8.52 -2.88
C SER A 4 -16.81 9.90 -2.67
N GLN A 5 -17.40 10.70 -1.79
CA GLN A 5 -16.83 11.99 -1.42
C GLN A 5 -15.44 11.77 -0.82
N PRO A 6 -14.44 12.62 -1.15
CA PRO A 6 -13.13 12.49 -0.55
C PRO A 6 -13.27 12.58 0.98
N PRO A 7 -12.62 11.68 1.73
CA PRO A 7 -12.76 11.61 3.17
C PRO A 7 -12.37 12.95 3.80
N ARG A 8 -13.15 13.37 4.81
CA ARG A 8 -12.90 14.64 5.51
C ARG A 8 -11.58 14.55 6.27
N ARG A 9 -10.69 15.53 6.04
CA ARG A 9 -9.46 15.68 6.82
C ARG A 9 -9.79 16.08 8.25
N LYS A 10 -9.16 15.40 9.22
CA LYS A 10 -9.26 15.74 10.63
C LYS A 10 -7.93 16.34 11.07
N ARG A 11 -7.97 17.49 11.76
CA ARG A 11 -6.78 18.07 12.37
C ARG A 11 -6.33 17.17 13.52
N VAL A 12 -5.06 16.77 13.49
CA VAL A 12 -4.43 15.93 14.51
C VAL A 12 -3.15 16.62 15.00
N ASN A 13 -2.80 16.43 16.27
CA ASN A 13 -1.52 16.86 16.80
C ASN A 13 -0.56 15.67 16.74
N LEU A 14 0.63 15.90 16.18
CA LEU A 14 1.66 14.89 15.97
C LEU A 14 3.00 15.44 16.43
N THR A 15 3.84 14.58 16.99
CA THR A 15 5.19 14.93 17.42
C THR A 15 6.17 14.48 16.34
N VAL A 16 6.94 15.41 15.79
CA VAL A 16 7.96 15.18 14.77
C VAL A 16 9.23 15.87 15.24
N ARG A 17 10.39 15.33 14.84
CA ARG A 17 11.67 15.95 15.19
C ARG A 17 11.79 17.36 14.61
N GLU A 18 12.39 18.25 15.38
CA GLU A 18 12.54 19.66 15.02
C GLU A 18 13.40 19.85 13.76
N ASP A 19 14.48 19.10 13.62
CA ASP A 19 15.39 19.15 12.47
C ASP A 19 14.65 18.89 11.15
N ILE A 20 13.81 17.85 11.11
CA ILE A 20 13.01 17.51 9.92
C ILE A 20 12.02 18.63 9.57
N LEU A 21 11.37 19.23 10.57
CA LEU A 21 10.42 20.33 10.33
C LEU A 21 11.12 21.58 9.84
N GLN A 22 12.32 21.87 10.36
CA GLN A 22 13.14 22.98 9.93
C GLN A 22 13.61 22.79 8.49
N ASP A 23 14.14 21.61 8.15
CA ASP A 23 14.54 21.26 6.78
C ASP A 23 13.35 21.38 5.80
N ALA A 24 12.19 20.84 6.19
CA ALA A 24 10.98 20.93 5.36
C ALA A 24 10.56 22.39 5.12
N LYS A 25 10.67 23.24 6.14
CA LYS A 25 10.35 24.67 6.03
C LYS A 25 11.35 25.40 5.13
N ASP A 26 12.65 25.12 5.28
CA ASP A 26 13.72 25.74 4.49
C ASP A 26 13.63 25.35 3.01
N LEU A 27 13.14 24.14 2.73
CA LEU A 27 12.85 23.64 1.39
C LEU A 27 11.46 24.04 0.86
N GLY A 28 10.65 24.76 1.64
CA GLY A 28 9.30 25.18 1.25
C GLY A 28 8.29 24.02 1.10
N LEU A 29 8.55 22.88 1.74
CA LEU A 29 7.70 21.69 1.68
C LEU A 29 6.47 21.82 2.59
N ASN A 30 5.35 21.26 2.13
CA ASN A 30 4.15 21.17 2.94
C ASN A 30 4.23 19.96 3.88
N ALA A 31 4.67 20.18 5.12
CA ALA A 31 4.84 19.15 6.14
C ALA A 31 3.56 18.32 6.37
N SER A 32 2.37 18.94 6.34
CA SER A 32 1.11 18.20 6.51
C SER A 32 0.85 17.23 5.36
N ARG A 33 1.15 17.64 4.12
CA ARG A 33 0.95 16.79 2.94
C ARG A 33 1.98 15.66 2.90
N ALA A 34 3.23 15.94 3.28
CA ALA A 34 4.28 14.93 3.39
C ALA A 34 3.95 13.89 4.47
N ALA A 35 3.45 14.34 5.63
CA ALA A 35 2.99 13.44 6.69
C ALA A 35 1.80 12.58 6.25
N GLU A 36 0.82 13.16 5.56
CA GLU A 36 -0.33 12.42 5.01
C GLU A 36 0.12 11.31 4.06
N ALA A 37 1.02 11.62 3.12
CA ALA A 37 1.56 10.63 2.18
C ALA A 37 2.35 9.51 2.87
N GLY A 38 3.18 9.86 3.86
CA GLY A 38 3.94 8.87 4.62
C GLY A 38 3.04 7.93 5.45
N ILE A 39 1.96 8.46 6.04
CA ILE A 39 0.98 7.65 6.77
C ILE A 39 0.20 6.75 5.81
N GLU A 40 -0.23 7.25 4.65
CA GLU A 40 -0.94 6.46 3.64
C GLU A 40 -0.09 5.27 3.18
N GLU A 41 1.19 5.51 2.90
CA GLU A 41 2.13 4.48 2.49
C GLU A 41 2.31 3.41 3.58
N ALA A 42 2.60 3.82 4.82
CA ALA A 42 2.78 2.90 5.93
C ALA A 42 1.52 2.06 6.20
N VAL A 43 0.33 2.67 6.08
CA VAL A 43 -0.95 1.96 6.22
C VAL A 43 -1.15 0.96 5.09
N ARG A 44 -0.81 1.32 3.85
CA ARG A 44 -0.94 0.45 2.68
C ARG A 44 -0.02 -0.77 2.80
N GLU A 45 1.22 -0.56 3.21
CA GLU A 45 2.19 -1.63 3.46
C GLU A 45 1.71 -2.59 4.55
N GLU A 46 1.27 -2.06 5.69
CA GLU A 46 0.81 -2.87 6.82
C GLU A 46 -0.46 -3.66 6.48
N LYS A 47 -1.41 -3.05 5.75
CA LYS A 47 -2.58 -3.77 5.22
C LYS A 47 -2.16 -4.89 4.28
N GLY A 48 -1.21 -4.63 3.38
CA GLY A 48 -0.68 -5.63 2.47
C GLY A 48 -0.01 -6.80 3.21
N ARG A 49 0.77 -6.51 4.26
CA ARG A 49 1.40 -7.51 5.12
C ARG A 49 0.34 -8.40 5.80
N ARG A 50 -0.64 -7.78 6.47
CA ARG A 50 -1.74 -8.51 7.14
C ARG A 50 -2.55 -9.35 6.17
N TRP A 51 -2.90 -8.80 5.02
CA TRP A 51 -3.64 -9.54 4.01
C TRP A 51 -2.87 -10.78 3.54
N LYS A 52 -1.56 -10.68 3.30
CA LYS A 52 -0.72 -11.83 2.95
C LYS A 52 -0.68 -12.88 4.05
N GLU A 53 -0.62 -12.46 5.32
CA GLU A 53 -0.64 -13.37 6.46
C GLU A 53 -1.98 -14.10 6.57
N GLU A 54 -3.08 -13.36 6.51
CA GLU A 54 -4.46 -13.89 6.56
C GLU A 54 -4.76 -14.83 5.38
N ASN A 55 -4.22 -14.54 4.19
CA ASN A 55 -4.48 -15.31 2.97
C ASN A 55 -3.38 -16.32 2.64
N ARG A 56 -2.40 -16.52 3.54
CA ARG A 56 -1.25 -17.39 3.27
C ARG A 56 -1.65 -18.79 2.82
N GLU A 57 -2.58 -19.41 3.54
CA GLU A 57 -3.06 -20.77 3.23
C GLU A 57 -3.81 -20.81 1.88
N ALA A 58 -4.64 -19.80 1.60
CA ALA A 58 -5.35 -19.71 0.32
C ALA A 58 -4.40 -19.51 -0.86
N ILE A 59 -3.37 -18.68 -0.69
CA ILE A 59 -2.31 -18.47 -1.67
C ILE A 59 -1.53 -19.78 -1.90
N GLU A 60 -1.15 -20.48 -0.83
CA GLU A 60 -0.44 -21.75 -0.93
C GLU A 60 -1.27 -22.83 -1.63
N ALA A 61 -2.54 -22.99 -1.25
CA ALA A 61 -3.46 -23.91 -1.90
C ALA A 61 -3.66 -23.58 -3.39
N HIS A 62 -3.75 -22.29 -3.74
CA HIS A 62 -3.83 -21.84 -5.12
C HIS A 62 -2.56 -22.17 -5.91
N ASN A 63 -1.39 -21.91 -5.33
CA ASN A 63 -0.09 -22.20 -5.93
C ASN A 63 0.11 -23.72 -6.13
N GLU A 64 -0.33 -24.54 -5.18
CA GLU A 64 -0.30 -26.01 -5.30
C GLU A 64 -1.20 -26.49 -6.43
N ARG A 65 -2.42 -25.95 -6.53
CA ARG A 65 -3.33 -26.25 -7.64
C ARG A 65 -2.68 -25.90 -8.99
N ILE A 66 -2.08 -24.71 -9.11
CA ILE A 66 -1.39 -24.30 -10.35
C ILE A 66 -0.22 -25.22 -10.68
N ARG A 67 0.57 -25.67 -9.69
CA ARG A 67 1.66 -26.62 -9.93
C ARG A 67 1.15 -27.98 -10.42
N ARG A 68 0.03 -28.45 -9.89
CA ARG A 68 -0.58 -29.73 -10.27
C ARG A 68 -1.29 -29.69 -11.63
N GLU A 69 -2.05 -28.63 -11.88
CA GLU A 69 -3.01 -28.56 -12.99
C GLU A 69 -2.58 -27.62 -14.11
N GLY A 70 -1.58 -26.77 -13.86
CA GLY A 70 -1.20 -25.68 -14.75
C GLY A 70 -2.14 -24.48 -14.67
N LEU A 71 -1.88 -23.49 -15.53
CA LEU A 71 -2.76 -22.34 -15.72
C LEU A 71 -4.00 -22.75 -16.51
N LEU A 72 -5.17 -22.23 -16.10
CA LEU A 72 -6.42 -22.46 -16.83
C LEU A 72 -6.38 -21.82 -18.24
N LEU A 73 -5.74 -20.65 -18.34
CA LEU A 73 -5.48 -19.96 -19.57
C LEU A 73 -4.07 -19.35 -19.47
N PRO A 74 -3.07 -19.93 -20.16
CA PRO A 74 -1.76 -19.32 -20.20
C PRO A 74 -1.83 -17.99 -20.96
N PRO A 75 -1.15 -16.93 -20.48
CA PRO A 75 -1.07 -15.70 -21.25
C PRO A 75 -0.22 -15.91 -22.51
N PRO A 76 -0.50 -15.18 -23.61
CA PRO A 76 0.15 -15.39 -24.91
C PRO A 76 1.66 -15.06 -24.91
N TRP A 77 2.17 -14.38 -23.89
CA TRP A 77 3.61 -14.08 -23.71
C TRP A 77 4.32 -15.09 -22.80
N LEU A 78 3.65 -16.16 -22.34
CA LEU A 78 4.27 -17.17 -21.48
C LEU A 78 5.28 -18.04 -22.24
N ASP A 79 5.07 -18.22 -23.55
CA ASP A 79 5.91 -19.06 -24.41
C ASP A 79 7.25 -18.40 -24.78
N GLU A 80 7.48 -17.14 -24.37
CA GLU A 80 8.69 -16.36 -24.66
C GLU A 80 9.73 -16.36 -23.51
N ILE A 81 9.46 -17.07 -22.40
CA ILE A 81 10.34 -17.16 -21.22
C ILE A 81 10.98 -18.54 -21.11
#